data_AF-A0A960MQL6-F1
#
_entry.id   AF-A0A960MQL6-F1
#
_cell.length_a   1.000
_cell.length_b   1.000
_cell.length_c   1.000
_cell.angle_alpha   90.00
_cell.angle_beta   90.00
_cell.angle_gamma   90.00
#
_symmetry.space_group_name_H-M   'P 1'
#
loop_
_entity.id
_entity.type
_entity.pdbx_description
1 polymer ?
#
loop_
_entity_poly.entity_id
_entity_poly.type
_entity_poly.pdbx_seq_one_letter_code
_entity_poly.pdbx_strand_id
1 'polypeptide(L)'
;MTKTLQTDAQGRLNLGKKYASSTFLVEVVDDSDLLLKKAAVIPERELWLLKEPDARESIHKGLEDAKKKRLRKVDPKEYDV
;
A
#
# COMPACT_ATOMS: atom_id res chain seq x y z
N MET A 1 -12.94 14.53 -16.50
CA MET A 1 -12.09 15.22 -17.51
C MET A 1 -11.15 14.19 -18.09
N THR A 2 -11.20 13.98 -19.40
CA THR A 2 -10.29 13.09 -20.12
C THR A 2 -9.12 13.94 -20.63
N LYS A 3 -7.89 13.48 -20.43
CA LYS A 3 -6.68 14.15 -20.90
C LYS A 3 -5.91 13.20 -21.79
N THR A 4 -5.59 13.64 -23.01
CA THR A 4 -4.70 12.91 -23.91
C THR A 4 -3.25 13.06 -23.44
N LEU A 5 -2.55 11.94 -23.35
CA LEU A 5 -1.13 11.86 -23.05
C LEU A 5 -0.47 11.04 -24.15
N GLN A 6 0.74 11.42 -24.55
CA GLN A 6 1.51 10.70 -25.56
C GLN A 6 2.70 10.01 -24.88
N THR A 7 3.05 8.82 -25.35
CA THR A 7 4.25 8.11 -24.92
C THR A 7 5.51 8.78 -25.49
N ASP A 8 6.62 8.64 -24.78
CA ASP A 8 7.92 9.04 -25.32
C ASP A 8 8.48 8.00 -26.31
N ALA A 9 9.66 8.27 -26.88
CA ALA A 9 10.32 7.38 -27.83
C ALA A 9 10.67 5.99 -27.25
N GLN A 10 10.65 5.84 -25.92
CA GLN A 10 10.89 4.61 -25.18
C GLN A 10 9.59 3.92 -24.76
N GLY A 11 8.43 4.43 -25.21
CA GLY A 11 7.11 3.87 -24.91
C GLY A 11 6.59 4.18 -23.51
N ARG A 12 7.18 5.14 -22.78
CA ARG A 12 6.78 5.46 -21.40
C ARG A 12 5.66 6.48 -21.37
N LEU A 13 4.62 6.24 -20.57
CA LEU A 13 3.52 7.17 -20.34
C LEU A 13 3.76 7.98 -19.06
N ASN A 14 3.90 9.30 -19.18
CA ASN A 14 4.13 10.17 -18.01
C ASN A 14 2.81 10.64 -17.38
N LEU A 15 2.48 10.11 -16.20
CA LEU A 15 1.26 10.46 -15.46
C LEU A 15 1.35 11.82 -14.74
N GLY A 16 2.55 12.40 -14.66
CA GLY A 16 2.81 13.69 -14.00
C GLY A 16 3.15 13.59 -12.51
N LYS A 17 3.56 14.72 -11.92
CA LYS A 17 4.11 14.81 -10.56
C LYS A 17 3.20 14.27 -9.45
N LYS A 18 1.88 14.33 -9.64
CA LYS A 18 0.87 13.80 -8.68
C LYS A 18 1.04 12.29 -8.43
N TYR A 19 1.65 11.58 -9.36
CA TYR A 19 1.84 10.12 -9.32
C TYR A 19 3.32 9.72 -9.29
N ALA A 20 4.22 10.66 -9.00
CA ALA A 20 5.64 10.38 -8.87
C ALA A 20 5.89 9.34 -7.75
N SER A 21 6.86 8.46 -7.99
CA SER A 21 7.27 7.39 -7.06
C SER A 21 6.13 6.49 -6.56
N SER A 22 5.01 6.42 -7.28
CA SER A 22 3.89 5.54 -6.98
C SER A 22 4.07 4.21 -7.73
N THR A 23 3.73 3.10 -7.06
CA THR A 23 3.66 1.79 -7.71
C THR A 23 2.26 1.60 -8.27
N PHE A 24 2.15 1.01 -9.46
CA PHE A 24 0.87 0.71 -10.09
C PHE A 24 0.84 -0.75 -10.56
N LEU A 25 -0.33 -1.38 -10.41
CA LEU A 25 -0.70 -2.56 -11.17
C LEU A 25 -1.26 -2.09 -12.51
N VAL A 26 -0.80 -2.72 -13.58
CA VAL A 26 -1.28 -2.50 -14.94
C VAL A 26 -2.07 -3.73 -15.35
N GLU A 27 -3.38 -3.55 -15.53
CA GLU A 27 -4.26 -4.59 -16.06
C GLU A 27 -4.57 -4.24 -17.52
N VAL A 28 -4.24 -5.16 -18.43
CA VAL A 28 -4.65 -5.07 -19.84
C VAL A 28 -6.08 -5.60 -19.92
N VAL A 29 -7.03 -4.72 -20.24
CA VAL A 29 -8.44 -5.09 -20.35
C VAL A 29 -8.70 -5.67 -21.74
N ASP A 30 -8.21 -4.99 -22.77
CA ASP A 30 -8.20 -5.41 -24.17
C ASP A 30 -7.06 -4.70 -24.92
N ASP A 31 -7.04 -4.82 -26.26
CA ASP A 31 -6.02 -4.22 -27.13
C ASP A 31 -5.94 -2.68 -27.05
N SER A 32 -6.99 -2.04 -26.57
CA SER A 32 -7.12 -0.57 -26.51
C SER A 32 -7.10 -0.03 -25.08
N ASP A 33 -7.59 -0.81 -24.11
CA ASP A 33 -7.83 -0.34 -22.76
C ASP A 33 -6.86 -0.91 -21.72
N LEU A 34 -6.27 0.00 -20.94
CA LEU A 34 -5.41 -0.29 -19.80
C LEU A 34 -6.02 0.28 -18.52
N LEU A 35 -6.07 -0.53 -17.47
CA LEU A 35 -6.49 -0.10 -16.13
C LEU A 35 -5.28 0.01 -15.20
N LEU A 36 -5.02 1.22 -14.70
CA LEU A 36 -3.96 1.51 -13.76
C LEU A 36 -4.50 1.61 -12.33
N LYS A 37 -4.09 0.68 -11.45
CA LYS A 37 -4.46 0.69 -10.02
C LYS A 37 -3.25 1.03 -9.17
N LYS A 38 -3.35 2.02 -8.28
CA LYS A 38 -2.28 2.28 -7.30
C LYS A 38 -2.07 1.07 -6.41
N ALA A 39 -0.81 0.75 -6.14
CA ALA A 39 -0.43 -0.34 -5.26
C ALA A 39 0.61 0.12 -4.24
N ALA A 40 0.65 -0.61 -3.13
CA ALA A 40 1.68 -0.51 -2.11
C ALA A 40 2.51 -1.79 -2.12
N VAL A 41 3.82 -1.65 -1.91
CA VAL A 41 4.74 -2.79 -1.80
C VAL A 41 4.82 -3.20 -0.33
N ILE A 42 4.62 -4.47 -0.05
CA ILE A 42 4.71 -5.05 1.29
C ILE A 42 5.91 -5.99 1.32
N PRO A 43 6.88 -5.80 2.23
CA PRO A 43 7.98 -6.75 2.42
C PRO A 43 7.47 -8.16 2.71
N GLU A 44 8.17 -9.18 2.20
CA GLU A 44 7.74 -10.57 2.37
C GLU A 44 7.58 -10.98 3.85
N ARG A 45 8.49 -10.53 4.71
CA ARG A 45 8.43 -10.74 6.17
C ARG A 45 7.19 -10.15 6.85
N GLU A 46 6.48 -9.25 6.19
CA GLU A 46 5.26 -8.58 6.69
C GLU A 46 3.99 -9.13 6.00
N LEU A 47 4.12 -9.99 4.99
CA LEU A 47 3.00 -10.54 4.22
C LEU A 47 2.03 -11.37 5.07
N TRP A 48 2.54 -12.02 6.13
CA TRP A 48 1.72 -12.83 7.05
C TRP A 48 0.60 -12.00 7.70
N LEU A 49 0.80 -10.69 7.92
CA LEU A 49 -0.22 -9.79 8.45
C LEU A 49 -1.46 -9.68 7.58
N LEU A 50 -1.34 -9.94 6.28
CA LEU A 50 -2.47 -9.97 5.36
C LEU A 50 -3.16 -11.34 5.31
N LYS A 51 -2.43 -12.41 5.63
CA LYS A 51 -2.93 -13.78 5.57
C LYS A 51 -3.67 -14.17 6.86
N GLU A 52 -3.22 -13.66 7.99
CA GLU A 52 -3.79 -13.97 9.31
C GLU A 52 -4.77 -12.87 9.76
N PRO A 53 -6.11 -13.10 9.68
CA PRO A 53 -7.10 -12.08 9.98
C PRO A 53 -7.03 -11.59 11.43
N ASP A 54 -6.75 -12.49 12.38
CA ASP A 54 -6.65 -12.17 13.81
C ASP A 54 -5.49 -11.22 14.10
N ALA A 55 -4.34 -11.41 13.43
CA ALA A 55 -3.19 -10.53 13.56
C ALA A 55 -3.51 -9.13 13.04
N ARG A 56 -4.20 -9.04 11.89
CA ARG A 56 -4.63 -7.78 11.31
C ARG A 56 -5.60 -7.03 12.22
N GLU A 57 -6.57 -7.73 12.80
CA GLU A 57 -7.53 -7.15 13.75
C GLU A 57 -6.85 -6.67 15.03
N SER A 58 -5.90 -7.44 15.56
CA SER A 58 -5.10 -7.05 16.72
C SER A 58 -4.33 -5.75 16.47
N ILE A 59 -3.68 -5.62 15.30
CA ILE A 59 -2.98 -4.38 14.91
C ILE A 59 -3.96 -3.20 14.81
N HIS A 60 -5.09 -3.37 14.11
CA HIS A 60 -6.08 -2.30 14.00
C HIS A 60 -6.62 -1.85 15.36
N LYS A 61 -6.88 -2.80 16.26
CA LYS A 61 -7.28 -2.50 17.64
C LYS A 61 -6.19 -1.72 18.37
N GLY A 62 -4.93 -2.15 18.27
CA GLY A 62 -3.79 -1.45 18.87
C GLY A 62 -3.63 -0.01 18.36
N LEU A 63 -3.80 0.20 17.05
CA LEU A 63 -3.77 1.54 16.44
C LEU A 63 -4.90 2.44 16.96
N GLU A 64 -6.11 1.90 17.06
CA GLU A 64 -7.27 2.61 17.63
C GLU A 64 -7.07 2.94 19.12
N ASP A 65 -6.50 2.01 19.89
CA ASP A 65 -6.17 2.20 21.29
C ASP A 65 -5.11 3.30 21.47
N ALA A 66 -4.06 3.30 20.65
CA ALA A 66 -3.04 4.34 20.64
C ALA A 66 -3.63 5.73 20.33
N LYS A 67 -4.49 5.82 19.32
CA LYS A 67 -5.19 7.06 18.95
C LYS A 67 -6.06 7.58 20.09
N LYS A 68 -6.71 6.68 20.85
CA LYS A 68 -7.58 7.00 22.00
C LYS A 68 -6.82 7.09 23.33
N LYS A 69 -5.48 6.98 23.32
CA LYS A 69 -4.63 6.95 24.52
C LYS A 69 -4.98 5.84 25.51
N ARG A 70 -5.57 4.74 25.04
CA ARG A 70 -5.85 3.52 25.83
C ARG A 70 -4.59 2.64 25.89
N LEU A 71 -3.51 3.19 26.43
CA LEU A 71 -2.21 2.55 26.47
C LEU A 71 -1.90 2.03 27.87
N ARG A 72 -1.34 0.83 27.95
CA ARG A 72 -0.77 0.29 29.18
C ARG A 72 0.72 0.61 29.22
N LYS A 73 1.22 1.08 30.36
CA LYS A 73 2.67 1.20 30.59
C LYS A 73 3.25 -0.20 30.76
N VAL A 74 4.22 -0.55 29.93
CA VAL A 74 4.94 -1.84 29.95
C VAL A 74 6.43 -1.57 30.05
N ASP A 75 7.17 -2.43 30.77
CA ASP A 75 8.64 -2.42 30.73
C ASP A 75 9.08 -3.16 29.46
N PRO A 76 9.90 -2.56 28.58
CA PRO A 76 10.42 -3.23 27.38
C PRO A 76 11.11 -4.57 27.67
N LYS A 77 11.67 -4.75 28.88
CA LYS A 77 12.31 -6.01 29.31
C LYS A 77 11.35 -7.20 29.38
N GLU A 78 10.04 -6.96 29.42
CA GLU A 78 9.01 -8.01 29.43
C GLU A 78 8.83 -8.68 28.06
N TYR A 79 9.39 -8.11 26.98
CA TYR A 79 9.16 -8.53 25.59
C TYR A 79 10.45 -8.77 24.78
N ASP A 80 11.60 -8.85 25.45
CA ASP A 80 12.85 -9.29 24.80
C ASP A 80 12.72 -10.78 24.46
N VAL A 81 12.73 -11.10 23.16
CA VAL A 81 12.69 -12.47 22.60
C VAL A 81 13.98 -12.79 21.87
#